data_AF-A0A934KZ31-F1
#
_entry.id   AF-A0A934KZ31-F1
#
_cell.length_a   1.000
_cell.length_b   1.000
_cell.length_c   1.000
_cell.angle_alpha   90.00
_cell.angle_beta   90.00
_cell.angle_gamma   90.00
#
_symmetry.space_group_name_H-M   'P 1'
#
loop_
_entity.id
_entity.type
_entity.pdbx_description
1 polymer ?
#
loop_
_entity_poly.entity_id
_entity_poly.type
_entity_poly.pdbx_seq_one_letter_code
_entity_poly.pdbx_strand_id
1 'polypeptide(L)' 'MRNDPNTIKELGKMKQEPVKPEEGRTMAEKINAFAYLECSAKSKEGVREVFETATRAALQ' A
#
# COMPACT_ATOMS: atom_id res chain seq x y z
N MET A 1 -2.56 9.56 1.29
CA MET A 1 -1.17 9.84 0.83
C MET A 1 -1.08 9.79 -0.69
N ARG A 2 -1.60 8.76 -1.36
CA ARG A 2 -1.58 8.69 -2.83
C ARG A 2 -2.27 9.85 -3.55
N ASN A 3 -3.43 10.28 -3.04
CA ASN A 3 -4.22 11.38 -3.62
C ASN A 3 -3.90 12.74 -3.00
N ASP A 4 -2.85 12.83 -2.18
CA ASP A 4 -2.50 14.09 -1.52
C ASP A 4 -1.85 15.06 -2.54
N PRO A 5 -2.41 16.26 -2.78
CA PRO A 5 -1.92 17.16 -3.83
C PRO A 5 -0.47 17.59 -3.64
N ASN A 6 -0.04 17.75 -2.38
CA ASN A 6 1.35 18.14 -2.08
C ASN A 6 2.30 16.99 -2.43
N THR A 7 1.96 15.77 -2.04
CA THR A 7 2.73 14.56 -2.38
C THR A 7 2.89 14.39 -3.89
N ILE A 8 1.80 14.56 -4.66
CA ILE A 8 1.83 14.47 -6.12
C ILE A 8 2.75 15.54 -6.71
N LYS A 9 2.64 16.79 -6.24
CA LYS A 9 3.47 17.91 -6.72
C LYS A 9 4.96 17.66 -6.45
N GLU A 10 5.31 17.20 -5.25
CA GLU A 10 6.71 16.94 -4.89
C GLU A 10 7.30 15.78 -5.71
N LEU A 11 6.56 14.68 -5.89
CA LEU A 11 7.00 13.57 -6.74
C LEU A 11 7.14 14.00 -8.21
N GLY A 12 6.26 14.86 -8.70
CA GLY A 12 6.31 15.42 -10.05
C GLY A 12 7.61 16.17 -10.35
N LYS A 13 8.22 16.84 -9.35
CA LYS A 13 9.55 17.49 -9.51
C LYS A 13 10.65 16.49 -9.83
N MET A 14 10.51 15.25 -9.37
CA MET A 14 11.44 14.14 -9.60
C MET A 14 11.03 13.27 -10.80
N LYS A 15 10.01 13.69 -11.58
CA LYS A 15 9.38 12.89 -12.65
C LYS A 15 8.86 11.54 -12.16
N GLN A 16 8.37 11.49 -10.93
CA GLN A 16 7.78 10.31 -10.30
C GLN A 16 6.29 10.50 -10.06
N GLU A 17 5.58 9.39 -9.89
CA GLU A 17 4.18 9.35 -9.48
C GLU A 17 4.00 8.43 -8.27
N PRO A 18 2.93 8.61 -7.48
CA PRO A 18 2.60 7.64 -6.44
C PRO A 18 2.40 6.23 -7.01
N VAL A 19 2.92 5.22 -6.30
CA VAL A 19 2.76 3.80 -6.67
C VAL A 19 1.28 3.46 -6.82
N LYS A 20 0.87 2.90 -7.96
CA LYS A 20 -0.50 2.48 -8.23
C LYS A 20 -0.86 1.17 -7.52
N PRO A 21 -2.14 0.93 -7.19
CA PRO A 21 -2.57 -0.33 -6.58
C PRO A 21 -2.21 -1.57 -7.41
N GLU A 22 -2.24 -1.47 -8.74
CA GLU A 22 -1.85 -2.56 -9.63
C GLU A 22 -0.36 -2.89 -9.49
N GLU A 23 0.50 -1.88 -9.42
CA GLU A 23 1.96 -2.08 -9.26
C GLU A 23 2.28 -2.76 -7.93
N GLY A 24 1.57 -2.37 -6.87
CA GLY A 24 1.68 -3.02 -5.56
C GLY A 24 1.24 -4.48 -5.59
N ARG A 25 0.11 -4.78 -6.26
CA ARG A 25 -0.38 -6.16 -6.46
C ARG A 25 0.61 -7.01 -7.26
N THR A 26 1.08 -6.51 -8.40
CA THR A 26 2.09 -7.19 -9.22
C THR A 26 3.38 -7.46 -8.43
N MET A 27 3.81 -6.52 -7.58
CA MET A 27 4.99 -6.73 -6.74
C MET A 27 4.76 -7.83 -5.69
N ALA A 28 3.57 -7.85 -5.06
CA ALA A 28 3.22 -8.88 -4.08
C ALA A 28 3.22 -10.28 -4.71
N GLU A 29 2.65 -10.42 -5.91
CA GLU A 29 2.71 -11.67 -6.69
C GLU A 29 4.16 -12.06 -7.00
N LYS A 30 4.98 -11.10 -7.47
CA LYS A 30 6.38 -11.32 -7.84
C LYS A 30 7.23 -11.87 -6.68
N ILE A 31 6.95 -11.47 -5.44
CA ILE A 31 7.68 -11.91 -4.25
C ILE A 31 6.99 -13.06 -3.52
N ASN A 32 5.91 -13.62 -4.07
CA ASN A 32 5.06 -14.62 -3.42
C ASN A 32 4.58 -14.18 -2.02
N ALA A 33 4.20 -12.91 -1.88
CA ALA A 33 3.64 -12.42 -0.63
C ALA A 33 2.26 -13.05 -0.36
N PHE A 34 1.95 -13.25 0.92
CA PHE A 34 0.66 -13.79 1.35
C PHE A 34 -0.54 -12.95 0.88
N ALA A 35 -0.43 -11.62 0.96
CA ALA A 35 -1.45 -10.69 0.51
C ALA A 35 -0.85 -9.32 0.20
N TYR A 36 -1.52 -8.58 -0.68
CA TYR A 36 -1.33 -7.13 -0.85
C TYR A 36 -2.47 -6.38 -0.17
N LEU A 37 -2.14 -5.39 0.67
CA LEU A 37 -3.10 -4.58 1.40
C LEU A 37 -2.65 -3.12 1.39
N GLU A 38 -3.61 -2.20 1.34
CA GLU A 38 -3.36 -0.77 1.47
C GLU A 38 -3.97 -0.25 2.77
N CYS A 39 -3.29 0.71 3.39
CA CYS A 39 -3.81 1.36 4.60
C CYS A 39 -3.34 2.82 4.66
N SER A 40 -4.00 3.60 5.52
CA SER A 40 -3.54 4.92 5.92
C SER A 40 -3.61 5.07 7.42
N ALA A 41 -2.45 5.06 8.07
CA ALA A 41 -2.35 5.32 9.51
C ALA A 41 -2.88 6.72 9.90
N LYS A 42 -2.81 7.69 8.98
CA LYS A 42 -3.29 9.06 9.20
C LYS A 42 -4.82 9.13 9.31
N SER A 43 -5.55 8.48 8.40
CA SER A 43 -7.02 8.42 8.43
C SER A 43 -7.57 7.20 9.18
N LYS A 44 -6.69 6.30 9.65
CA LYS A 44 -7.00 4.99 10.26
C LYS A 44 -7.68 3.98 9.32
N GLU A 45 -7.66 4.24 8.01
CA GLU A 45 -8.25 3.37 6.99
C GLU A 45 -7.37 2.12 6.78
N GLY A 46 -7.96 0.94 6.69
CA GLY A 46 -7.26 -0.31 6.35
C GLY A 46 -6.33 -0.86 7.45
N VAL A 47 -6.14 -0.14 8.56
CA VAL A 47 -5.17 -0.50 9.60
C VAL A 47 -5.58 -1.81 10.28
N ARG A 48 -6.87 -1.98 10.58
CA ARG A 48 -7.37 -3.18 11.24
C ARG A 48 -7.19 -4.42 10.37
N GLU A 49 -7.50 -4.29 9.08
CA GLU A 49 -7.43 -5.33 8.07
C GLU A 49 -5.99 -5.84 7.89
N VAL A 50 -5.00 -4.94 7.96
CA VAL A 50 -3.57 -5.30 7.96
C VAL A 50 -3.23 -6.24 9.13
N PHE A 51 -3.65 -5.90 10.35
CA PHE A 51 -3.36 -6.73 11.53
C PHE A 51 -4.13 -8.05 11.53
N GLU A 52 -5.40 -8.05 11.12
CA GLU A 52 -6.19 -9.28 11.00
C GLU A 52 -5.60 -10.24 9.97
N THR A 53 -5.16 -9.72 8.82
CA THR A 53 -4.55 -10.53 7.75
C THR A 53 -3.19 -11.06 8.18
N ALA A 54 -2.36 -10.25 8.84
CA ALA A 54 -1.09 -10.72 9.39
C ALA A 54 -1.28 -11.83 10.44
N THR A 55 -2.28 -11.69 11.31
CA THR A 55 -2.62 -12.73 12.30
C THR A 55 -3.06 -14.02 11.61
N ARG A 56 -3.91 -13.94 10.58
CA ARG A 56 -4.32 -15.11 9.79
C ARG A 56 -3.13 -15.77 9.10
N ALA A 57 -2.22 -14.98 8.51
CA ALA A 57 -1.03 -15.49 7.84
C ALA A 57 -0.08 -16.21 8.80
N ALA A 58 0.00 -15.77 10.06
CA ALA A 58 0.84 -16.39 11.09
C ALA A 58 0.27 -17.71 11.65
N LEU A 59 -1.02 -17.98 11.44
CA LEU A 59 -1.70 -19.20 11.91
C LEU A 59 -1.78 -20.30 10.84
N GLN A 60 -1.21 -20.08 9.65
CA GLN A 60 -1.15 -21.07 8.57
C GLN A 60 0.09 -21.97 8.66
#